data_AF-A0A965FYL1-F1
#
_entry.id   AF-A0A965FYL1-F1
#
_cell.length_a   1.000
_cell.length_b   1.000
_cell.length_c   1.000
_cell.angle_alpha   90.00
_cell.angle_beta   90.00
_cell.angle_gamma   90.00
#
_symmetry.space_group_name_H-M   'P 1'
#
loop_
_entity.id
_entity.type
_entity.pdbx_description
1 polymer ?
#
loop_
_entity_poly.entity_id
_entity_poly.type
_entity_poly.pdbx_seq_one_letter_code
_entity_poly.pdbx_strand_id
1 'polypeptide(L)'
;MKNALALALLASALLTTGCNTLVGVDNADTREATFSNITGALVTRYNTDTEAVFNAVKRSLDQSNGTLRTGETDERGPNNELLAVTVFARTVGDLEIKIDVANRQTDAARPSGSAAFLFTKLSMGNIHGQNFRIATFGESHGPAIGVIIDGCPPRVPFDIGFLKSELARRRPGQSALTTQRREEDLPEILSGISHDGLTLGSPIAIVIRNSDQRPQAYAEMKTAYRPSHADYTYDAKYGIRAIEGGGRSSARETAARVAAGAVAKTVLKHACGAKITAWVESVAEIKMPALAKTPSLKQVEASPTRCPHPATAAKIDTLIRAARAEGDSVGGVICCVIENLPTGLGSPVFDRFEADLGKAMLSLPATKGFEIGSGFNGTLLRGSAHNDEFVRKGGKIRTATNRSGGTQGGITNGEDVVFRIAFKPTATVLKPQRTVGPDGKATELSAKGRHDPCVLPRAVPIVEAMAALVAVDHWIRDRGQNAPFGRCGRKA
;
A
#
# COMPACT_ATOMS: atom_id res chain seq x y z
N MET A 1 32.48 14.10 -27.73
CA MET A 1 31.45 14.95 -27.10
C MET A 1 30.09 14.27 -26.87
N LYS A 2 29.61 13.38 -27.76
CA LYS A 2 28.22 12.85 -27.72
C LYS A 2 27.81 11.98 -26.51
N ASN A 3 28.74 11.30 -25.82
CA ASN A 3 28.37 10.30 -24.79
C ASN A 3 28.70 10.72 -23.33
N ALA A 4 29.52 11.75 -23.12
CA ALA A 4 29.83 12.28 -21.78
C ALA A 4 28.65 13.10 -21.21
N LEU A 5 27.94 13.82 -22.09
CA LEU A 5 26.70 14.55 -21.80
C LEU A 5 25.56 13.59 -21.40
N ALA A 6 25.45 12.43 -22.06
CA ALA A 6 24.47 11.39 -21.73
C ALA A 6 24.72 10.80 -20.32
N LEU A 7 25.99 10.63 -19.92
CA LEU A 7 26.37 10.10 -18.60
C LEU A 7 26.03 11.07 -17.45
N ALA A 8 26.25 12.38 -17.66
CA ALA A 8 25.93 13.44 -16.71
C ALA A 8 24.41 13.62 -16.51
N LEU A 9 23.64 13.52 -17.59
CA LEU A 9 22.17 13.56 -17.56
C LEU A 9 21.57 12.30 -16.90
N LEU A 10 22.17 11.12 -17.12
CA LEU A 10 21.80 9.88 -16.44
C LEU A 10 21.91 10.01 -14.92
N ALA A 11 23.05 10.52 -14.44
CA ALA A 11 23.31 10.70 -13.02
C ALA A 11 22.32 11.68 -12.36
N SER A 12 21.99 12.79 -13.05
CA SER A 12 21.06 13.80 -12.54
C SER A 12 19.60 13.31 -12.52
N ALA A 13 19.17 12.51 -13.51
CA ALA A 13 17.83 11.91 -13.54
C ALA A 13 17.66 10.81 -12.48
N LEU A 14 18.70 9.99 -12.24
CA LEU A 14 18.71 8.94 -11.22
C LEU A 14 18.66 9.51 -9.80
N LEU A 15 19.41 10.59 -9.53
CA LEU A 15 19.44 11.28 -8.22
C LEU A 15 18.12 11.98 -7.86
N THR A 16 17.31 12.36 -8.84
CA THR A 16 16.06 13.10 -8.63
C THR A 16 14.80 12.22 -8.63
N THR A 17 14.84 11.04 -9.27
CA THR A 17 13.63 10.22 -9.50
C THR A 17 13.62 8.86 -8.78
N GLY A 18 14.78 8.37 -8.32
CA GLY A 18 14.93 7.05 -7.69
C GLY A 18 14.70 5.87 -8.65
N CYS A 19 14.84 6.08 -9.96
CA CYS A 19 14.71 5.03 -10.98
C CYS A 19 15.98 4.15 -10.98
N ASN A 20 15.86 2.83 -11.19
CA ASN A 20 17.00 1.90 -11.20
C ASN A 20 17.17 1.12 -12.51
N THR A 21 16.37 1.41 -13.54
CA THR A 21 16.36 0.62 -14.79
C THR A 21 16.34 1.55 -16.01
N LEU A 22 17.16 1.22 -17.01
CA LEU A 22 17.25 1.93 -18.29
C LEU A 22 16.91 0.95 -19.41
N VAL A 23 16.01 1.34 -20.33
CA VAL A 23 15.78 0.63 -21.59
C VAL A 23 16.13 1.59 -22.73
N GLY A 24 17.21 1.31 -23.45
CA GLY A 24 17.59 2.08 -24.63
C GLY A 24 16.83 1.60 -25.85
N VAL A 25 16.18 2.53 -26.56
CA VAL A 25 15.63 2.28 -27.90
C VAL A 25 16.51 3.06 -28.87
N ASP A 26 17.47 2.37 -29.48
CA ASP A 26 18.09 2.86 -30.71
C ASP A 26 17.32 2.27 -31.89
N ASN A 27 17.18 3.03 -32.98
CA ASN A 27 16.55 2.56 -34.22
C ASN A 27 17.38 1.44 -34.86
N ALA A 28 17.32 0.22 -34.29
CA ALA A 28 17.50 -1.08 -34.94
C ALA A 28 17.59 -2.26 -33.94
N ASP A 29 17.88 -2.08 -32.66
CA ASP A 29 18.02 -3.20 -31.71
C ASP A 29 17.85 -2.74 -30.24
N THR A 30 16.95 -3.37 -29.50
CA THR A 30 16.84 -3.24 -28.03
C THR A 30 17.89 -4.11 -27.35
N ARG A 31 18.76 -3.52 -26.52
CA ARG A 31 19.69 -4.27 -25.64
C ARG A 31 19.63 -3.76 -24.20
N GLU A 32 19.48 -4.68 -23.25
CA GLU A 32 19.71 -4.44 -21.82
C GLU A 32 21.22 -4.44 -21.53
N ALA A 33 21.69 -3.48 -20.73
CA ALA A 33 23.08 -3.45 -20.27
C ALA A 33 23.17 -2.92 -18.83
N THR A 34 23.99 -3.58 -18.01
CA THR A 34 24.28 -3.18 -16.62
C THR A 34 25.38 -2.11 -16.54
N PHE A 35 25.20 -1.17 -15.60
CA PHE A 35 25.96 0.09 -15.44
C PHE A 35 27.50 -0.01 -15.50
N SER A 36 28.08 -1.10 -14.95
CA SER A 36 29.53 -1.29 -14.84
C SER A 36 30.22 -1.56 -16.19
N ASN A 37 29.55 -2.25 -17.12
CA ASN A 37 30.16 -2.66 -18.39
C ASN A 37 30.25 -1.50 -19.40
N ILE A 38 29.41 -0.46 -19.24
CA ILE A 38 29.39 0.71 -20.11
C ILE A 38 30.46 1.73 -19.70
N THR A 39 30.66 1.92 -18.40
CA THR A 39 31.61 2.90 -17.84
C THR A 39 33.07 2.51 -18.08
N GLY A 40 33.42 1.22 -17.93
CA GLY A 40 34.80 0.74 -18.10
C GLY A 40 35.33 0.82 -19.55
N ALA A 41 34.49 0.59 -20.56
CA ALA A 41 34.91 0.57 -21.96
C ALA A 41 35.06 1.97 -22.60
N LEU A 42 34.47 3.01 -21.99
CA LEU A 42 34.35 4.35 -22.59
C LEU A 42 35.32 5.38 -21.99
N VAL A 43 35.73 5.22 -20.73
CA VAL A 43 36.69 6.13 -20.05
C VAL A 43 38.10 6.02 -20.63
N THR A 44 38.53 4.82 -21.03
CA THR A 44 39.88 4.59 -21.56
C THR A 44 40.14 5.26 -22.91
N ARG A 45 39.10 5.77 -23.61
CA ARG A 45 39.17 6.02 -25.05
C ARG A 45 39.22 7.50 -25.49
N TYR A 46 38.77 8.49 -24.72
CA TYR A 46 38.50 9.83 -25.30
C TYR A 46 38.70 11.13 -24.48
N ASN A 47 39.44 11.13 -23.35
CA ASN A 47 40.05 12.31 -22.71
C ASN A 47 39.38 13.70 -22.95
N THR A 48 38.16 13.94 -22.43
CA THR A 48 37.43 15.23 -22.55
C THR A 48 36.99 15.78 -21.20
N ASP A 49 37.01 17.11 -21.06
CA ASP A 49 36.66 17.85 -19.84
C ASP A 49 35.13 17.93 -19.62
N THR A 50 34.63 16.97 -18.84
CA THR A 50 33.21 16.71 -18.51
C THR A 50 32.54 17.81 -17.68
N GLU A 51 33.32 18.69 -17.05
CA GLU A 51 32.86 19.56 -15.97
C GLU A 51 32.13 20.81 -16.50
N ALA A 52 32.61 21.40 -17.59
CA ALA A 52 32.00 22.59 -18.21
C ALA A 52 30.57 22.30 -18.71
N VAL A 53 30.40 21.18 -19.40
CA VAL A 53 29.12 20.73 -19.96
C VAL A 53 28.12 20.39 -18.86
N PHE A 54 28.57 19.78 -17.76
CA PHE A 54 27.74 19.50 -16.58
C PHE A 54 27.18 20.79 -15.96
N ASN A 55 28.02 21.83 -15.85
CA ASN A 55 27.62 23.11 -15.25
C ASN A 55 26.62 23.89 -16.10
N ALA A 56 26.64 23.77 -17.44
CA ALA A 56 25.65 24.38 -18.32
C ALA A 56 24.25 23.76 -18.16
N VAL A 57 24.17 22.43 -18.18
CA VAL A 57 22.90 21.68 -18.03
C VAL A 57 22.28 21.93 -16.65
N LYS A 58 23.10 21.89 -15.59
CA LYS A 58 22.65 22.16 -14.22
C LYS A 58 22.02 23.56 -14.11
N ARG A 59 22.64 24.59 -14.69
CA ARG A 59 22.10 25.96 -14.70
C ARG A 59 20.74 26.04 -15.40
N SER A 60 20.57 25.34 -16.54
CA SER A 60 19.29 25.34 -17.25
C SER A 60 18.18 24.59 -16.49
N LEU A 61 18.52 23.50 -15.80
CA LEU A 61 17.57 22.75 -14.95
C LEU A 61 17.15 23.56 -13.72
N ASP A 62 18.12 24.18 -13.04
CA ASP A 62 17.89 25.04 -11.86
C ASP A 62 16.98 26.23 -12.21
N GLN A 63 17.05 26.75 -13.44
CA GLN A 63 16.19 27.83 -13.94
C GLN A 63 14.77 27.37 -14.35
N SER A 64 14.56 26.06 -14.56
CA SER A 64 13.31 25.54 -15.13
C SER A 64 12.19 25.26 -14.11
N ASN A 65 12.50 25.20 -12.80
CA ASN A 65 11.55 24.99 -11.69
C ASN A 65 10.45 23.94 -11.97
N GLY A 66 10.78 22.87 -12.71
CA GLY A 66 9.85 21.76 -13.01
C GLY A 66 8.67 22.11 -13.92
N THR A 67 8.70 23.27 -14.60
CA THR A 67 7.66 23.68 -15.56
C THR A 67 8.22 23.65 -16.98
N LEU A 68 7.39 23.31 -17.98
CA LEU A 68 7.79 23.20 -19.38
C LEU A 68 8.35 24.54 -19.88
N ARG A 69 9.68 24.63 -20.01
CA ARG A 69 10.40 25.79 -20.54
C ARG A 69 11.56 25.34 -21.41
N THR A 70 11.67 25.97 -22.57
CA THR A 70 12.84 25.89 -23.45
C THR A 70 13.94 26.76 -22.86
N GLY A 71 15.03 26.16 -22.40
CA GLY A 71 16.28 26.88 -22.11
C GLY A 71 17.23 26.71 -23.29
N GLU A 72 17.74 27.81 -23.83
CA GLU A 72 18.89 27.81 -24.75
C GLU A 72 20.11 28.30 -23.99
N THR A 73 21.20 27.54 -24.00
CA THR A 73 22.50 27.99 -23.50
C THR A 73 23.51 27.97 -24.63
N ASP A 74 24.05 29.13 -24.98
CA ASP A 74 25.16 29.26 -25.92
C ASP A 74 26.47 29.03 -25.16
N GLU A 75 27.05 27.82 -25.26
CA GLU A 75 28.43 27.59 -24.84
C GLU A 75 29.29 27.13 -26.02
N ARG A 76 30.52 27.65 -26.05
CA ARG A 76 31.51 27.36 -27.08
C ARG A 76 32.31 26.12 -26.67
N GLY A 77 32.31 25.10 -27.53
CA GLY A 77 33.18 23.95 -27.37
C GLY A 77 34.67 24.30 -27.56
N PRO A 78 35.59 23.36 -27.31
CA PRO A 78 37.04 23.57 -27.44
C PRO A 78 37.51 23.97 -28.86
N ASN A 79 36.67 23.78 -29.89
CA ASN A 79 36.92 24.22 -31.27
C ASN A 79 36.13 25.47 -31.69
N ASN A 80 35.58 26.24 -30.73
CA ASN A 80 34.77 27.45 -30.99
C ASN A 80 33.46 27.19 -31.76
N GLU A 81 32.98 25.94 -31.80
CA GLU A 81 31.67 25.56 -32.36
C GLU A 81 30.54 25.98 -31.41
N LEU A 82 29.48 26.60 -31.96
CA LEU A 82 28.28 26.99 -31.22
C LEU A 82 27.39 25.76 -31.03
N LEU A 83 27.23 25.30 -29.78
CA LEU A 83 26.34 24.22 -29.41
C LEU A 83 25.04 24.81 -28.85
N ALA A 84 23.98 24.83 -29.66
CA ALA A 84 22.64 25.06 -29.14
C ALA A 84 22.11 23.74 -28.57
N VAL A 85 21.83 23.72 -27.27
CA VAL A 85 21.22 22.59 -26.57
C VAL A 85 19.84 23.01 -26.10
N THR A 86 18.80 22.46 -26.71
CA THR A 86 17.41 22.68 -26.28
C THR A 86 16.95 21.46 -25.49
N VAL A 87 16.58 21.64 -24.22
CA VAL A 87 16.05 20.58 -23.36
C VAL A 87 14.54 20.75 -23.22
N PHE A 88 13.78 19.75 -23.68
CA PHE A 88 12.35 19.64 -23.38
C PHE A 88 12.17 18.66 -22.23
N ALA A 89 11.52 19.11 -21.14
CA ALA A 89 11.10 18.24 -20.04
C ALA A 89 9.58 18.37 -19.86
N ARG A 90 8.88 17.24 -19.98
CA ARG A 90 7.45 17.14 -19.68
C ARG A 90 7.27 16.27 -18.45
N THR A 91 6.61 16.80 -17.42
CA THR A 91 6.40 16.11 -16.14
C THR A 91 4.94 15.75 -15.96
N VAL A 92 4.48 14.72 -16.67
CA VAL A 92 3.28 13.96 -16.27
C VAL A 92 3.50 12.49 -16.66
N GLY A 93 3.79 11.63 -15.67
CA GLY A 93 3.86 10.17 -15.81
C GLY A 93 5.18 9.64 -16.39
N ASP A 94 5.66 10.24 -17.47
CA ASP A 94 6.91 9.88 -18.15
C ASP A 94 7.81 11.12 -18.25
N LEU A 95 9.11 10.99 -17.98
CA LEU A 95 10.09 12.02 -18.29
C LEU A 95 10.62 11.73 -19.69
N GLU A 96 10.15 12.50 -20.67
CA GLU A 96 10.74 12.53 -22.01
C GLU A 96 11.76 13.68 -22.06
N ILE A 97 13.03 13.36 -22.29
CA ILE A 97 14.09 14.35 -22.53
C ILE A 97 14.43 14.29 -24.02
N LYS A 98 14.12 15.37 -24.75
CA LYS A 98 14.52 15.55 -26.14
C LYS A 98 15.66 16.56 -26.20
N ILE A 99 16.78 16.18 -26.82
CA ILE A 99 17.98 17.01 -26.96
C ILE A 99 18.25 17.20 -28.44
N ASP A 100 17.99 18.40 -28.94
CA ASP A 100 18.39 18.79 -30.29
C ASP A 100 19.74 19.50 -30.21
N VAL A 101 20.71 19.00 -30.98
CA VAL A 101 22.05 19.60 -31.12
C VAL A 101 22.18 20.13 -32.54
N ALA A 102 22.05 21.45 -32.70
CA ALA A 102 22.26 22.12 -33.98
C ALA A 102 23.68 22.68 -34.08
N ASN A 103 24.39 22.35 -35.16
CA ASN A 103 25.66 23.00 -35.49
C ASN A 103 25.36 24.19 -36.42
N ARG A 104 25.52 25.42 -35.95
CA ARG A 104 25.15 26.63 -36.71
C ARG A 104 26.07 26.93 -37.92
N GLN A 105 27.13 26.17 -38.16
CA GLN A 105 28.11 26.49 -39.21
C GLN A 105 27.88 25.89 -40.60
N THR A 106 26.85 25.07 -40.81
CA THR A 106 26.56 24.55 -42.16
C THR A 106 25.08 24.67 -42.51
N ASP A 107 24.75 25.68 -43.32
CA ASP A 107 23.55 25.70 -44.16
C ASP A 107 23.60 24.50 -45.12
N ALA A 108 23.12 23.34 -44.68
CA ALA A 108 22.73 22.23 -45.55
C ALA A 108 21.85 21.26 -44.77
N ALA A 109 20.59 21.15 -45.20
CA ALA A 109 19.56 20.28 -44.66
C ALA A 109 20.04 18.84 -44.41
N ARG A 110 20.11 18.43 -43.14
CA ARG A 110 19.94 17.03 -42.72
C ARG A 110 19.19 17.00 -41.38
N PRO A 111 18.19 16.12 -41.20
CA PRO A 111 17.59 15.92 -39.88
C PRO A 111 18.67 15.36 -38.95
N SER A 112 19.11 16.18 -38.00
CA SER A 112 19.92 15.75 -36.86
C SER A 112 19.09 14.74 -36.06
N GLY A 113 19.59 13.52 -35.92
CA GLY A 113 18.86 12.45 -35.23
C GLY A 113 18.49 12.82 -33.80
N SER A 114 17.23 12.55 -33.42
CA SER A 114 16.77 12.67 -32.04
C SER A 114 17.00 11.36 -31.30
N ALA A 115 17.65 11.39 -30.15
CA ALA A 115 17.61 10.28 -29.19
C ALA A 115 16.51 10.58 -28.17
N ALA A 116 15.53 9.68 -28.06
CA ALA A 116 14.48 9.75 -27.04
C ALA A 116 14.78 8.71 -25.97
N PHE A 117 14.97 9.16 -24.72
CA PHE A 117 15.12 8.26 -23.58
C PHE A 117 13.80 8.23 -22.82
N LEU A 118 13.19 7.04 -22.73
CA LEU A 118 11.98 6.83 -21.96
C LEU A 118 12.36 6.33 -20.57
N PHE A 119 12.15 7.16 -19.55
CA PHE A 119 12.34 6.75 -18.15
C PHE A 119 11.00 6.34 -17.55
N THR A 120 10.72 5.04 -17.54
CA THR A 120 9.48 4.51 -16.96
C THR A 120 9.69 4.20 -15.49
N LYS A 121 9.05 4.97 -14.60
CA LYS A 121 9.00 4.64 -13.17
C LYS A 121 8.09 3.43 -12.99
N LEU A 122 8.67 2.28 -12.67
CA LEU A 122 7.91 1.07 -12.34
C LEU A 122 7.02 1.36 -11.12
N SER A 123 5.71 1.19 -11.29
CA SER A 123 4.75 1.28 -10.19
C SER A 123 4.90 0.06 -9.27
N MET A 124 5.53 0.24 -8.11
CA MET A 124 5.70 -0.82 -7.12
C MET A 124 4.50 -0.89 -6.17
N GLY A 125 3.48 -1.67 -6.54
CA GLY A 125 2.27 -1.87 -5.75
C GLY A 125 2.39 -2.84 -4.57
N ASN A 126 3.57 -3.42 -4.33
CA ASN A 126 3.85 -4.36 -3.24
C ASN A 126 4.47 -3.71 -1.99
N ILE A 127 4.74 -2.39 -2.04
CA ILE A 127 5.30 -1.63 -0.92
C ILE A 127 4.24 -0.71 -0.32
N HIS A 128 4.18 -0.66 1.02
CA HIS A 128 3.30 0.24 1.77
C HIS A 128 4.06 0.94 2.89
N GLY A 129 3.77 2.23 3.12
CA GLY A 129 4.45 3.11 4.08
C GLY A 129 5.59 3.94 3.45
N GLN A 130 6.10 4.93 4.20
CA GLN A 130 7.22 5.79 3.78
C GLN A 130 8.49 5.53 4.60
N ASN A 131 8.37 5.56 5.93
CA ASN A 131 9.48 5.36 6.87
C ASN A 131 9.37 4.01 7.57
N PHE A 132 8.16 3.58 7.96
CA PHE A 132 7.89 2.19 8.33
C PHE A 132 7.33 1.48 7.10
N ARG A 133 8.20 0.82 6.35
CA ARG A 133 7.87 0.27 5.04
C ARG A 133 7.68 -1.22 5.13
N ILE A 134 6.66 -1.74 4.46
CA ILE A 134 6.51 -3.17 4.27
C ILE A 134 6.55 -3.52 2.79
N ALA A 135 7.19 -4.63 2.45
CA ALA A 135 7.17 -5.23 1.12
C ALA A 135 6.68 -6.66 1.24
N THR A 136 5.51 -6.97 0.69
CA THR A 136 4.95 -8.34 0.74
C THR A 136 5.33 -9.12 -0.51
N PHE A 137 5.49 -10.44 -0.40
CA PHE A 137 5.82 -11.34 -1.51
C PHE A 137 5.06 -12.68 -1.41
N GLY A 138 5.04 -13.42 -2.53
CA GLY A 138 4.45 -14.74 -2.66
C GLY A 138 2.98 -14.75 -3.11
N GLU A 139 2.59 -15.91 -3.62
CA GLU A 139 1.28 -16.24 -4.18
C GLU A 139 0.53 -17.22 -3.28
N SER A 140 -0.80 -17.28 -3.43
CA SER A 140 -1.65 -18.15 -2.63
C SER A 140 -1.36 -19.65 -2.75
N HIS A 141 -0.83 -20.09 -3.89
CA HIS A 141 -0.45 -21.49 -4.17
C HIS A 141 1.06 -21.64 -4.38
N GLY A 142 1.84 -20.59 -4.11
CA GLY A 142 3.29 -20.69 -4.05
C GLY A 142 3.74 -21.41 -2.77
N PRO A 143 5.04 -21.74 -2.62
CA PRO A 143 5.54 -22.45 -1.45
C PRO A 143 5.37 -21.66 -0.12
N ALA A 144 5.37 -20.33 -0.21
CA ALA A 144 5.20 -19.46 0.93
C ALA A 144 4.70 -18.07 0.49
N ILE A 145 4.23 -17.31 1.48
CA ILE A 145 4.09 -15.85 1.42
C ILE A 145 4.95 -15.22 2.50
N GLY A 146 5.23 -13.93 2.40
CA GLY A 146 6.01 -13.26 3.43
C GLY A 146 6.03 -11.75 3.33
N VAL A 147 6.72 -11.14 4.27
CA VAL A 147 6.91 -9.70 4.37
C VAL A 147 8.31 -9.35 4.79
N ILE A 148 8.86 -8.30 4.19
CA ILE A 148 10.03 -7.58 4.67
C ILE A 148 9.53 -6.27 5.28
N ILE A 149 9.96 -5.96 6.48
CA ILE A 149 9.62 -4.74 7.23
C ILE A 149 10.91 -3.95 7.40
N ASP A 150 10.93 -2.73 6.87
CA ASP A 150 12.04 -1.80 6.97
C ASP A 150 11.65 -0.55 7.77
N GLY A 151 12.64 0.04 8.47
CA GLY A 151 12.43 1.19 9.36
C GLY A 151 11.74 0.87 10.68
N CYS A 152 11.75 -0.40 11.11
CA CYS A 152 11.33 -0.77 12.46
C CYS A 152 12.34 -0.20 13.49
N PRO A 153 11.92 0.54 14.54
CA PRO A 153 12.84 1.06 15.55
C PRO A 153 13.58 -0.06 16.30
N PRO A 154 14.85 0.12 16.70
CA PRO A 154 15.57 -0.86 17.51
C PRO A 154 15.11 -0.85 18.97
N ARG A 155 15.42 -1.93 19.70
CA ARG A 155 15.20 -2.13 21.15
C ARG A 155 13.74 -2.14 21.58
N VAL A 156 12.81 -2.48 20.68
CA VAL A 156 11.42 -2.73 21.04
C VAL A 156 11.27 -4.21 21.43
N PRO A 157 10.79 -4.52 22.66
CA PRO A 157 10.51 -5.89 23.05
C PRO A 157 9.41 -6.50 22.17
N PHE A 158 9.70 -7.63 21.55
CA PHE A 158 8.84 -8.31 20.60
C PHE A 158 8.57 -9.76 21.01
N ASP A 159 7.29 -10.07 21.24
CA ASP A 159 6.84 -11.40 21.61
C ASP A 159 6.38 -12.19 20.37
N ILE A 160 7.07 -13.30 20.08
CA ILE A 160 6.71 -14.22 19.00
C ILE A 160 5.34 -14.87 19.27
N GLY A 161 4.98 -15.09 20.53
CA GLY A 161 3.66 -15.58 20.93
C GLY A 161 2.55 -14.63 20.51
N PHE A 162 2.74 -13.32 20.69
CA PHE A 162 1.84 -12.29 20.21
C PHE A 162 1.68 -12.35 18.69
N LEU A 163 2.76 -12.42 17.92
CA LEU A 163 2.71 -12.57 16.45
C LEU A 163 1.88 -13.79 16.03
N LYS A 164 2.13 -14.95 16.65
CA LYS A 164 1.38 -16.18 16.38
C LYS A 164 -0.11 -16.01 16.70
N SER A 165 -0.45 -15.33 17.78
CA SER A 165 -1.85 -15.09 18.14
C SER A 165 -2.58 -14.17 17.15
N GLU A 166 -1.91 -13.13 16.64
CA GLU A 166 -2.46 -12.25 15.60
C GLU A 166 -2.70 -12.99 14.27
N LEU A 167 -1.73 -13.80 13.84
CA LEU A 167 -1.89 -14.65 12.66
C LEU A 167 -2.99 -15.70 12.84
N ALA A 168 -3.08 -16.30 14.04
CA ALA A 168 -4.13 -17.22 14.38
C ALA A 168 -5.51 -16.57 14.23
N ARG A 169 -5.72 -15.34 14.73
CA ARG A 169 -6.99 -14.59 14.58
C ARG A 169 -7.42 -14.44 13.12
N ARG A 170 -6.48 -14.29 12.18
CA ARG A 170 -6.79 -14.13 10.74
C ARG A 170 -7.08 -15.46 10.02
N ARG A 171 -6.57 -16.56 10.57
CA ARG A 171 -6.55 -17.89 9.95
C ARG A 171 -7.94 -18.33 9.47
N PRO A 172 -8.05 -19.00 8.31
CA PRO A 172 -9.28 -19.70 7.94
C PRO A 172 -9.58 -20.85 8.92
N GLY A 173 -10.82 -21.34 8.89
CA GLY A 173 -11.20 -22.57 9.58
C GLY A 173 -11.31 -22.45 11.11
N GLN A 174 -11.30 -21.24 11.66
CA GLN A 174 -11.49 -21.02 13.11
C GLN A 174 -12.90 -21.36 13.58
N SER A 175 -13.88 -21.28 12.68
CA SER A 175 -15.27 -21.56 13.01
C SER A 175 -16.02 -22.12 11.81
N ALA A 176 -17.20 -22.68 12.09
CA ALA A 176 -18.14 -23.10 11.05
C ALA A 176 -18.58 -21.95 10.13
N LEU A 177 -18.37 -20.69 10.48
CA LEU A 177 -18.72 -19.52 9.65
C LEU A 177 -17.67 -19.20 8.58
N THR A 178 -16.42 -19.59 8.81
CA THR A 178 -15.31 -19.37 7.88
C THR A 178 -15.08 -20.57 6.96
N THR A 179 -14.28 -20.38 5.91
CA THR A 179 -13.83 -21.44 5.01
C THR A 179 -13.09 -22.51 5.80
N GLN A 180 -13.29 -23.79 5.46
CA GLN A 180 -12.73 -24.91 6.22
C GLN A 180 -11.29 -25.25 5.82
N ARG A 181 -10.56 -24.33 5.17
CA ARG A 181 -9.12 -24.52 4.88
C ARG A 181 -8.33 -24.60 6.18
N ARG A 182 -7.33 -25.46 6.22
CA ARG A 182 -6.44 -25.63 7.37
C ARG A 182 -5.03 -25.19 7.00
N GLU A 183 -4.82 -23.89 7.07
CA GLU A 183 -3.48 -23.30 7.04
C GLU A 183 -3.05 -23.07 8.48
N GLU A 184 -1.86 -23.50 8.88
CA GLU A 184 -1.42 -23.29 10.27
C GLU A 184 -1.02 -21.84 10.55
N ASP A 185 -0.59 -21.11 9.51
CA ASP A 185 -0.09 -19.73 9.56
C ASP A 185 1.06 -19.54 10.56
N LEU A 186 1.98 -20.51 10.61
CA LEU A 186 3.17 -20.43 11.45
C LEU A 186 4.20 -19.46 10.83
N PRO A 187 4.60 -18.41 11.55
CA PRO A 187 5.62 -17.48 11.08
C PRO A 187 7.04 -18.02 11.36
N GLU A 188 7.91 -17.86 10.38
CA GLU A 188 9.35 -18.04 10.47
C GLU A 188 10.02 -16.67 10.34
N ILE A 189 10.68 -16.20 11.40
CA ILE A 189 11.40 -14.91 11.40
C ILE A 189 12.84 -15.16 10.98
N LEU A 190 13.28 -14.53 9.89
CA LEU A 190 14.60 -14.74 9.31
C LEU A 190 15.62 -13.69 9.73
N SER A 191 15.19 -12.49 10.13
CA SER A 191 16.08 -11.37 10.47
C SER A 191 15.41 -10.32 11.35
N GLY A 192 16.21 -9.37 11.85
CA GLY A 192 15.73 -8.11 12.45
C GLY A 192 15.21 -8.21 13.88
N ILE A 193 15.13 -9.41 14.45
CA ILE A 193 14.84 -9.67 15.87
C ILE A 193 16.03 -10.40 16.49
N SER A 194 16.48 -9.94 17.65
CA SER A 194 17.57 -10.54 18.41
C SER A 194 17.11 -11.81 19.15
N HIS A 195 18.07 -12.60 19.62
CA HIS A 195 17.77 -13.83 20.37
C HIS A 195 17.03 -13.56 21.69
N ASP A 196 17.28 -12.42 22.33
CA ASP A 196 16.59 -11.94 23.54
C ASP A 196 15.24 -11.25 23.25
N GLY A 197 14.77 -11.27 21.99
CA GLY A 197 13.44 -10.81 21.62
C GLY A 197 13.31 -9.29 21.49
N LEU A 198 14.38 -8.59 21.11
CA LEU A 198 14.35 -7.15 20.79
C LEU A 198 14.43 -6.93 19.29
N THR A 199 13.74 -5.91 18.78
CA THR A 199 13.97 -5.44 17.41
C THR A 199 15.39 -4.87 17.28
N LEU A 200 16.04 -5.13 16.15
CA LEU A 200 17.44 -4.73 15.93
C LEU A 200 17.60 -3.38 15.20
N GLY A 201 16.52 -2.83 14.65
CA GLY A 201 16.58 -1.64 13.78
C GLY A 201 16.88 -1.97 12.31
N SER A 202 17.47 -3.14 12.05
CA SER A 202 17.65 -3.70 10.71
C SER A 202 16.34 -4.28 10.16
N PRO A 203 16.24 -4.53 8.84
CA PRO A 203 15.05 -5.12 8.24
C PRO A 203 14.64 -6.46 8.87
N ILE A 204 13.34 -6.62 9.14
CA ILE A 204 12.72 -7.83 9.66
C ILE A 204 12.09 -8.59 8.49
N ALA A 205 12.55 -9.80 8.21
CA ALA A 205 11.96 -10.68 7.22
C ALA A 205 11.15 -11.81 7.91
N ILE A 206 9.91 -12.00 7.48
CA ILE A 206 9.01 -13.04 8.00
C ILE A 206 8.45 -13.86 6.83
N VAL A 207 8.56 -15.18 6.93
CA VAL A 207 8.02 -16.16 5.96
C VAL A 207 6.90 -16.97 6.61
N ILE A 208 5.85 -17.26 5.84
CA ILE A 208 4.74 -18.14 6.24
C ILE A 208 4.55 -19.17 5.14
N ARG A 209 4.79 -20.45 5.47
CA ARG A 209 4.63 -21.59 4.54
C ARG A 209 3.15 -21.83 4.23
N ASN A 210 2.84 -22.20 2.99
CA ASN A 210 1.51 -22.63 2.60
C ASN A 210 1.42 -24.17 2.73
N SER A 211 0.43 -24.69 3.46
CA SER A 211 0.34 -26.14 3.77
C SER A 211 -0.81 -26.89 3.10
N ASP A 212 -1.87 -26.20 2.66
CA ASP A 212 -3.09 -26.84 2.09
C ASP A 212 -3.28 -26.49 0.60
N GLN A 213 -2.26 -26.78 -0.21
CA GLN A 213 -2.34 -26.61 -1.66
C GLN A 213 -3.05 -27.80 -2.30
N ARG A 214 -4.19 -27.54 -2.96
CA ARG A 214 -4.91 -28.54 -3.76
C ARG A 214 -5.05 -28.06 -5.20
N PRO A 215 -4.02 -28.29 -6.05
CA PRO A 215 -4.02 -27.79 -7.44
C PRO A 215 -5.22 -28.30 -8.27
N GLN A 216 -5.69 -29.52 -7.97
CA GLN A 216 -6.70 -30.23 -8.76
C GLN A 216 -8.12 -29.65 -8.65
N ALA A 217 -8.42 -28.81 -7.65
CA ALA A 217 -9.75 -28.24 -7.44
C ALA A 217 -10.09 -27.06 -8.38
N TYR A 218 -9.18 -26.65 -9.26
CA TYR A 218 -9.27 -25.39 -10.02
C TYR A 218 -9.26 -25.54 -11.55
N ALA A 219 -9.30 -26.77 -12.08
CA ALA A 219 -9.27 -27.02 -13.53
C ALA A 219 -10.40 -26.30 -14.29
N GLU A 220 -11.60 -26.21 -13.70
CA GLU A 220 -12.77 -25.50 -14.24
C GLU A 220 -12.60 -23.96 -14.23
N MET A 221 -11.70 -23.40 -13.40
CA MET A 221 -11.42 -21.96 -13.35
C MET A 221 -10.44 -21.49 -14.45
N LYS A 222 -9.87 -22.43 -15.21
CA LYS A 222 -9.02 -22.12 -16.36
C LYS A 222 -9.83 -21.62 -17.55
N THR A 223 -11.10 -22.03 -17.66
CA THR A 223 -11.93 -21.81 -18.86
C THR A 223 -12.89 -20.63 -18.73
N ALA A 224 -13.06 -20.04 -17.54
CA ALA A 224 -14.02 -18.98 -17.27
C ALA A 224 -13.43 -17.87 -16.39
N TYR A 225 -13.85 -16.63 -16.62
CA TYR A 225 -13.59 -15.52 -15.70
C TYR A 225 -14.58 -15.57 -14.54
N ARG A 226 -14.10 -15.55 -13.28
CA ARG A 226 -15.01 -15.49 -12.13
C ARG A 226 -15.61 -14.08 -12.02
N PRO A 227 -16.95 -13.94 -11.97
CA PRO A 227 -17.57 -12.64 -11.77
C PRO A 227 -17.05 -11.94 -10.51
N SER A 228 -16.77 -10.64 -10.62
CA SER A 228 -16.33 -9.80 -9.50
C SER A 228 -14.98 -10.19 -8.86
N HIS A 229 -14.18 -11.01 -9.55
CA HIS A 229 -12.78 -11.33 -9.23
C HIS A 229 -11.80 -10.59 -10.15
N ALA A 230 -10.52 -10.80 -9.92
CA ALA A 230 -9.43 -10.15 -10.64
C ALA A 230 -9.01 -10.89 -11.93
N ASP A 231 -9.67 -11.99 -12.29
CA ASP A 231 -9.22 -12.90 -13.35
C ASP A 231 -9.03 -12.19 -14.69
N TYR A 232 -10.07 -11.50 -15.17
CA TYR A 232 -10.03 -10.74 -16.43
C TYR A 232 -9.06 -9.57 -16.35
N THR A 233 -9.08 -8.82 -15.24
CA THR A 233 -8.24 -7.63 -15.12
C THR A 233 -6.76 -7.97 -15.02
N TYR A 234 -6.39 -9.14 -14.49
CA TYR A 234 -5.01 -9.62 -14.48
C TYR A 234 -4.57 -10.09 -15.87
N ASP A 235 -5.39 -10.86 -16.58
CA ASP A 235 -5.09 -11.23 -17.98
C ASP A 235 -4.94 -9.98 -18.86
N ALA A 236 -5.89 -9.05 -18.77
CA ALA A 236 -5.86 -7.82 -19.56
C ALA A 236 -4.67 -6.92 -19.22
N LYS A 237 -4.26 -6.86 -17.94
CA LYS A 237 -3.15 -6.00 -17.50
C LYS A 237 -1.77 -6.62 -17.75
N TYR A 238 -1.61 -7.91 -17.49
CA TYR A 238 -0.30 -8.58 -17.46
C TYR A 238 -0.11 -9.61 -18.57
N GLY A 239 -1.15 -9.93 -19.34
CA GLY A 239 -1.13 -11.02 -20.33
C GLY A 239 -1.10 -12.42 -19.71
N ILE A 240 -1.09 -12.52 -18.38
CA ILE A 240 -1.02 -13.76 -17.63
C ILE A 240 -1.72 -13.62 -16.28
N ARG A 241 -2.37 -14.70 -15.84
CA ARG A 241 -2.91 -14.85 -14.49
C ARG A 241 -2.47 -16.17 -13.87
N ALA A 242 -2.30 -16.16 -12.55
CA ALA A 242 -2.21 -17.37 -11.75
C ALA A 242 -3.61 -17.97 -11.59
N ILE A 243 -3.88 -19.05 -12.33
CA ILE A 243 -5.18 -19.72 -12.37
C ILE A 243 -5.48 -20.42 -11.03
N GLU A 244 -4.42 -20.84 -10.33
CA GLU A 244 -4.48 -21.52 -9.04
C GLU A 244 -4.83 -20.53 -7.92
N GLY A 245 -6.13 -20.42 -7.63
CA GLY A 245 -6.68 -19.69 -6.47
C GLY A 245 -6.29 -18.21 -6.38
N GLY A 246 -6.18 -17.55 -7.53
CA GLY A 246 -6.04 -16.10 -7.66
C GLY A 246 -4.67 -15.52 -7.34
N GLY A 247 -3.63 -16.36 -7.21
CA GLY A 247 -2.24 -15.95 -7.00
C GLY A 247 -2.06 -14.75 -6.06
N ARG A 248 -1.58 -13.64 -6.62
CA ARG A 248 -1.26 -12.39 -5.89
C ARG A 248 -2.48 -11.58 -5.45
N SER A 249 -3.62 -11.68 -6.13
CA SER A 249 -4.86 -10.98 -5.74
C SER A 249 -5.61 -11.69 -4.61
N SER A 250 -5.13 -12.87 -4.20
CA SER A 250 -5.76 -13.66 -3.15
C SER A 250 -5.64 -13.00 -1.78
N ALA A 251 -6.69 -13.14 -0.96
CA ALA A 251 -6.64 -12.74 0.44
C ALA A 251 -5.60 -13.52 1.28
N ARG A 252 -4.93 -14.53 0.72
CA ARG A 252 -3.77 -15.18 1.37
C ARG A 252 -2.67 -14.18 1.70
N GLU A 253 -2.38 -13.26 0.79
CA GLU A 253 -1.35 -12.20 0.96
C GLU A 253 -1.54 -11.39 2.25
N THR A 254 -2.78 -11.20 2.70
CA THR A 254 -3.07 -10.45 3.94
C THR A 254 -2.48 -11.05 5.20
N ALA A 255 -2.06 -12.33 5.22
CA ALA A 255 -1.35 -12.87 6.38
C ALA A 255 0.02 -12.19 6.56
N ALA A 256 0.70 -11.84 5.46
CA ALA A 256 1.93 -11.05 5.48
C ALA A 256 1.68 -9.65 6.08
N ARG A 257 0.54 -9.03 5.74
CA ARG A 257 0.12 -7.74 6.32
C ARG A 257 -0.18 -7.85 7.81
N VAL A 258 -0.84 -8.92 8.26
CA VAL A 258 -1.09 -9.17 9.69
C VAL A 258 0.20 -9.40 10.46
N ALA A 259 1.16 -10.14 9.88
CA ALA A 259 2.47 -10.32 10.49
C ALA A 259 3.20 -8.98 10.71
N ALA A 260 3.21 -8.12 9.69
CA ALA A 260 3.78 -6.78 9.84
C ALA A 260 2.98 -5.87 10.78
N GLY A 261 1.65 -5.98 10.76
CA GLY A 261 0.77 -5.29 11.69
C GLY A 261 1.03 -5.66 13.15
N ALA A 262 1.38 -6.91 13.46
CA ALA A 262 1.75 -7.32 14.82
C ALA A 262 3.03 -6.62 15.30
N VAL A 263 4.02 -6.45 14.42
CA VAL A 263 5.22 -5.65 14.70
C VAL A 263 4.84 -4.18 14.92
N ALA A 264 4.05 -3.59 14.02
CA ALA A 264 3.60 -2.20 14.14
C ALA A 264 2.80 -1.93 15.42
N LYS A 265 1.88 -2.82 15.80
CA LYS A 265 1.12 -2.76 17.05
C LYS A 265 2.04 -2.80 18.27
N THR A 266 3.06 -3.65 18.25
CA THR A 266 4.04 -3.74 19.33
C THR A 266 4.83 -2.44 19.48
N VAL A 267 5.31 -1.87 18.36
CA VAL A 267 6.01 -0.58 18.35
C VAL A 267 5.13 0.53 18.90
N LEU A 268 3.89 0.67 18.41
CA LEU A 268 2.95 1.70 18.85
C LEU A 268 2.58 1.57 20.34
N LYS A 269 2.33 0.34 20.80
CA LYS A 269 2.06 0.07 22.21
C LYS A 269 3.24 0.46 23.09
N HIS A 270 4.46 0.13 22.68
CA HIS A 270 5.68 0.48 23.42
C HIS A 270 5.95 1.99 23.41
N ALA A 271 5.73 2.65 22.27
CA ALA A 271 6.06 4.06 22.08
C ALA A 271 5.07 5.03 22.74
N CYS A 272 3.76 4.75 22.65
CA CYS A 272 2.72 5.67 23.12
C CYS A 272 1.52 5.00 23.77
N GLY A 273 1.52 3.67 23.93
CA GLY A 273 0.41 2.94 24.53
C GLY A 273 -0.83 2.85 23.65
N ALA A 274 -0.69 3.09 22.34
CA ALA A 274 -1.81 3.02 21.41
C ALA A 274 -2.41 1.62 21.34
N LYS A 275 -3.73 1.56 21.24
CA LYS A 275 -4.51 0.32 21.14
C LYS A 275 -5.41 0.38 19.92
N ILE A 276 -5.43 -0.71 19.15
CA ILE A 276 -6.21 -0.79 17.92
C ILE A 276 -7.16 -1.96 18.05
N THR A 277 -8.45 -1.66 17.98
CA THR A 277 -9.51 -2.67 18.09
C THR A 277 -10.46 -2.50 16.92
N ALA A 278 -10.75 -3.59 16.21
CA ALA A 278 -11.79 -3.60 15.19
C ALA A 278 -12.82 -4.69 15.49
N TRP A 279 -14.02 -4.53 14.94
CA TRP A 279 -15.10 -5.49 15.09
C TRP A 279 -16.12 -5.39 13.96
N VAL A 280 -16.93 -6.44 13.81
CA VAL A 280 -18.04 -6.44 12.86
C VAL A 280 -19.20 -5.63 13.42
N GLU A 281 -19.52 -4.51 12.77
CA GLU A 281 -20.60 -3.59 13.16
C GLU A 281 -21.93 -3.98 12.50
N SER A 282 -21.90 -4.45 11.25
CA SER A 282 -23.09 -4.95 10.55
C SER A 282 -22.78 -6.02 9.53
N VAL A 283 -23.77 -6.84 9.22
CA VAL A 283 -23.80 -7.77 8.09
C VAL A 283 -25.17 -7.65 7.44
N ALA A 284 -25.21 -7.35 6.15
CA ALA A 284 -26.42 -6.95 5.43
C ALA A 284 -27.20 -5.86 6.21
N GLU A 285 -28.51 -6.00 6.39
CA GLU A 285 -29.38 -5.10 7.16
C GLU A 285 -29.24 -5.24 8.69
N ILE A 286 -28.55 -6.26 9.19
CA ILE A 286 -28.40 -6.53 10.62
C ILE A 286 -27.25 -5.67 11.17
N LYS A 287 -27.59 -4.64 11.93
CA LYS A 287 -26.64 -3.70 12.55
C LYS A 287 -26.70 -3.74 14.07
N MET A 288 -25.55 -3.60 14.73
CA MET A 288 -25.49 -3.47 16.18
C MET A 288 -25.88 -2.06 16.65
N PRO A 289 -26.44 -1.90 17.87
CA PRO A 289 -26.59 -0.58 18.47
C PRO A 289 -25.23 0.09 18.68
N ALA A 290 -25.21 1.43 18.75
CA ALA A 290 -24.00 2.17 19.07
C ALA A 290 -23.49 1.79 20.46
N LEU A 291 -22.17 1.56 20.59
CA LEU A 291 -21.54 1.29 21.87
C LEU A 291 -21.14 2.60 22.55
N ALA A 292 -21.27 2.65 23.87
CA ALA A 292 -20.80 3.77 24.67
C ALA A 292 -19.26 3.84 24.77
N LYS A 293 -18.58 2.70 24.56
CA LYS A 293 -17.12 2.55 24.66
C LYS A 293 -16.62 1.53 23.64
N THR A 294 -15.35 1.65 23.27
CA THR A 294 -14.64 0.62 22.50
C THR A 294 -14.74 -0.74 23.22
N PRO A 295 -15.14 -1.82 22.52
CA PRO A 295 -15.18 -3.14 23.12
C PRO A 295 -13.77 -3.64 23.42
N SER A 296 -13.62 -4.45 24.46
CA SER A 296 -12.37 -5.17 24.70
C SER A 296 -12.16 -6.27 23.67
N LEU A 297 -10.89 -6.67 23.45
CA LEU A 297 -10.58 -7.82 22.59
C LEU A 297 -11.34 -9.09 23.01
N LYS A 298 -11.51 -9.32 24.32
CA LYS A 298 -12.28 -10.45 24.84
C LYS A 298 -13.74 -10.41 24.37
N GLN A 299 -14.37 -9.23 24.34
CA GLN A 299 -15.74 -9.07 23.85
C GLN A 299 -15.84 -9.26 22.34
N VAL A 300 -14.84 -8.79 21.58
CA VAL A 300 -14.78 -9.01 20.13
C VAL A 300 -14.62 -10.50 19.81
N GLU A 301 -13.70 -11.20 20.47
CA GLU A 301 -13.44 -12.63 20.22
C GLU A 301 -14.45 -13.56 20.92
N ALA A 302 -15.42 -13.04 21.68
CA ALA A 302 -16.44 -13.84 22.37
C ALA A 302 -17.40 -14.57 21.41
N SER A 303 -17.49 -14.12 20.15
CA SER A 303 -18.33 -14.75 19.13
C SER A 303 -17.55 -15.01 17.84
N PRO A 304 -17.87 -16.09 17.10
CA PRO A 304 -17.25 -16.37 15.80
C PRO A 304 -17.48 -15.28 14.74
N THR A 305 -18.50 -14.45 14.91
CA THR A 305 -18.80 -13.33 14.00
C THR A 305 -17.93 -12.12 14.27
N ARG A 306 -17.24 -12.07 15.41
CA ARG A 306 -16.53 -10.90 15.92
C ARG A 306 -17.40 -9.65 16.05
N CYS A 307 -18.70 -9.85 16.26
CA CYS A 307 -19.61 -8.80 16.70
C CYS A 307 -19.65 -8.81 18.24
N PRO A 308 -19.36 -7.67 18.91
CA PRO A 308 -19.23 -7.61 20.37
C PRO A 308 -20.59 -7.49 21.08
N HIS A 309 -21.69 -7.34 20.33
CA HIS A 309 -23.05 -7.26 20.88
C HIS A 309 -23.74 -8.64 20.75
N PRO A 310 -23.92 -9.42 21.85
CA PRO A 310 -24.35 -10.82 21.77
C PRO A 310 -25.65 -11.06 21.00
N ALA A 311 -26.66 -10.21 21.20
CA ALA A 311 -27.94 -10.37 20.52
C ALA A 311 -27.84 -10.10 19.01
N THR A 312 -27.00 -9.15 18.58
CA THR A 312 -26.74 -8.92 17.15
C THR A 312 -25.83 -10.01 16.59
N ALA A 313 -24.82 -10.47 17.35
CA ALA A 313 -23.92 -11.53 16.95
C ALA A 313 -24.66 -12.83 16.62
N ALA A 314 -25.68 -13.20 17.41
CA ALA A 314 -26.53 -14.36 17.16
C ALA A 314 -27.32 -14.21 15.84
N LYS A 315 -27.92 -13.04 15.60
CA LYS A 315 -28.64 -12.75 14.34
C LYS A 315 -27.71 -12.80 13.12
N ILE A 316 -26.50 -12.25 13.25
CA ILE A 316 -25.47 -12.30 12.21
C ILE A 316 -25.02 -13.75 11.94
N ASP A 317 -24.80 -14.56 12.98
CA ASP A 317 -24.42 -15.98 12.84
C ASP A 317 -25.50 -16.76 12.06
N THR A 318 -26.79 -16.59 12.43
CA THR A 318 -27.92 -17.18 11.71
C THR A 318 -27.95 -16.77 10.24
N LEU A 319 -27.79 -15.47 9.93
CA LEU A 319 -27.79 -14.97 8.56
C LEU A 319 -26.64 -15.56 7.74
N ILE A 320 -25.42 -15.60 8.29
CA ILE A 320 -24.25 -16.15 7.59
C ILE A 320 -24.44 -17.64 7.30
N ARG A 321 -25.06 -18.40 8.21
CA ARG A 321 -25.38 -19.82 8.01
C ARG A 321 -26.46 -20.02 6.95
N ALA A 322 -27.50 -19.19 6.95
CA ALA A 322 -28.54 -19.21 5.94
C ALA A 322 -27.95 -18.95 4.54
N ALA A 323 -27.17 -17.88 4.39
CA ALA A 323 -26.49 -17.57 3.14
C ALA A 323 -25.61 -18.73 2.66
N ARG A 324 -24.86 -19.38 3.57
CA ARG A 324 -24.08 -20.58 3.23
C ARG A 324 -24.96 -21.73 2.74
N ALA A 325 -26.07 -22.02 3.43
CA ALA A 325 -26.98 -23.12 3.08
C ALA A 325 -27.62 -22.90 1.71
N GLU A 326 -27.91 -21.64 1.37
CA GLU A 326 -28.42 -21.21 0.06
C GLU A 326 -27.33 -21.16 -1.02
N GLY A 327 -26.07 -21.44 -0.67
CA GLY A 327 -24.95 -21.36 -1.60
C GLY A 327 -24.59 -19.93 -2.02
N ASP A 328 -24.90 -18.94 -1.19
CA ASP A 328 -24.68 -17.51 -1.41
C ASP A 328 -23.73 -16.89 -0.36
N SER A 329 -23.56 -15.57 -0.38
CA SER A 329 -22.71 -14.83 0.55
C SER A 329 -23.27 -13.45 0.91
N VAL A 330 -22.78 -12.87 1.99
CA VAL A 330 -23.19 -11.56 2.52
C VAL A 330 -21.99 -10.65 2.80
N GLY A 331 -22.20 -9.35 2.63
CA GLY A 331 -21.24 -8.29 2.95
C GLY A 331 -21.62 -7.55 4.23
N GLY A 332 -20.91 -6.46 4.55
CA GLY A 332 -21.16 -5.72 5.78
C GLY A 332 -20.14 -4.64 6.07
N VAL A 333 -20.11 -4.18 7.32
CA VAL A 333 -19.22 -3.11 7.79
C VAL A 333 -18.38 -3.56 8.99
N ILE A 334 -17.09 -3.24 8.93
CA ILE A 334 -16.17 -3.32 10.08
C ILE A 334 -15.96 -1.91 10.61
N CYS A 335 -16.06 -1.74 11.92
CA CYS A 335 -15.64 -0.53 12.62
C CYS A 335 -14.26 -0.76 13.25
N CYS A 336 -13.39 0.24 13.23
CA CYS A 336 -12.09 0.21 13.88
C CYS A 336 -11.84 1.50 14.65
N VAL A 337 -11.22 1.34 15.82
CA VAL A 337 -10.85 2.42 16.72
C VAL A 337 -9.36 2.32 17.07
N ILE A 338 -8.65 3.44 16.95
CA ILE A 338 -7.29 3.63 17.47
C ILE A 338 -7.36 4.55 18.68
N GLU A 339 -7.13 3.97 19.87
CA GLU A 339 -7.09 4.69 21.14
C GLU A 339 -5.66 5.10 21.51
N ASN A 340 -5.53 6.17 22.29
CA ASN A 340 -4.25 6.69 22.82
C ASN A 340 -3.20 7.07 21.75
N LEU A 341 -3.65 7.40 20.54
CA LEU A 341 -2.75 7.94 19.53
C LEU A 341 -2.38 9.39 19.90
N PRO A 342 -1.11 9.80 19.81
CA PRO A 342 -0.72 11.19 20.06
C PRO A 342 -1.44 12.15 19.10
N THR A 343 -1.81 13.34 19.58
CA THR A 343 -2.17 14.48 18.73
C THR A 343 -1.00 14.83 17.79
N GLY A 344 -1.27 15.30 16.58
CA GLY A 344 -0.23 15.84 15.68
C GLY A 344 0.34 14.85 14.66
N LEU A 345 -0.21 13.64 14.54
CA LEU A 345 0.22 12.69 13.50
C LEU A 345 -0.53 12.94 12.21
N GLY A 346 0.17 12.94 11.08
CA GLY A 346 -0.40 13.28 9.77
C GLY A 346 0.46 14.30 9.03
N SER A 347 0.38 14.30 7.71
CA SER A 347 1.05 15.28 6.85
C SER A 347 0.00 15.90 5.92
N PRO A 348 -0.41 17.16 6.14
CA PRO A 348 -1.53 17.75 5.40
C PRO A 348 -1.41 17.66 3.87
N VAL A 349 -2.52 17.93 3.19
CA VAL A 349 -2.68 17.93 1.73
C VAL A 349 -2.77 16.52 1.13
N PHE A 350 -1.65 15.83 0.90
CA PHE A 350 -1.62 14.54 0.17
C PHE A 350 -1.46 13.32 1.09
N ASP A 351 -0.71 13.47 2.18
CA ASP A 351 -0.40 12.40 3.13
C ASP A 351 -1.21 12.57 4.43
N ARG A 352 -2.47 13.01 4.27
CA ARG A 352 -3.38 13.20 5.40
C ARG A 352 -3.55 11.86 6.11
N PHE A 353 -3.56 11.87 7.44
CA PHE A 353 -3.65 10.63 8.22
C PHE A 353 -4.86 9.78 7.80
N GLU A 354 -6.03 10.41 7.65
CA GLU A 354 -7.25 9.77 7.18
C GLU A 354 -7.22 9.32 5.71
N ALA A 355 -6.45 10.01 4.86
CA ALA A 355 -6.30 9.62 3.46
C ALA A 355 -5.43 8.36 3.33
N ASP A 356 -4.35 8.27 4.10
CA ASP A 356 -3.51 7.08 4.15
C ASP A 356 -4.24 5.89 4.79
N LEU A 357 -5.06 6.12 5.82
CA LEU A 357 -5.99 5.11 6.32
C LEU A 357 -6.96 4.66 5.22
N GLY A 358 -7.58 5.61 4.50
CA GLY A 358 -8.48 5.29 3.39
C GLY A 358 -7.81 4.43 2.32
N LYS A 359 -6.60 4.80 1.87
CA LYS A 359 -5.79 4.02 0.93
C LYS A 359 -5.48 2.62 1.48
N ALA A 360 -5.06 2.53 2.74
CA ALA A 360 -4.75 1.25 3.38
C ALA A 360 -5.97 0.32 3.42
N MET A 361 -7.13 0.83 3.80
CA MET A 361 -8.37 0.05 3.88
C MET A 361 -8.93 -0.33 2.51
N LEU A 362 -8.91 0.60 1.54
CA LEU A 362 -9.36 0.33 0.17
C LEU A 362 -8.43 -0.62 -0.60
N SER A 363 -7.19 -0.82 -0.13
CA SER A 363 -6.28 -1.82 -0.67
C SER A 363 -6.60 -3.26 -0.23
N LEU A 364 -7.54 -3.45 0.71
CA LEU A 364 -7.93 -4.76 1.20
C LEU A 364 -8.88 -5.47 0.21
N PRO A 365 -8.79 -6.80 0.06
CA PRO A 365 -9.73 -7.54 -0.76
C PRO A 365 -11.18 -7.33 -0.31
N ALA A 366 -12.08 -7.23 -1.29
CA ALA A 366 -13.52 -7.04 -1.11
C ALA A 366 -13.96 -5.70 -0.48
N THR A 367 -13.08 -4.74 -0.19
CA THR A 367 -13.52 -3.43 0.29
C THR A 367 -14.10 -2.57 -0.84
N LYS A 368 -15.06 -1.72 -0.47
CA LYS A 368 -15.79 -0.82 -1.39
C LYS A 368 -16.07 0.57 -0.84
N GLY A 369 -15.83 0.80 0.45
CA GLY A 369 -16.03 2.11 1.06
C GLY A 369 -15.18 2.27 2.31
N PHE A 370 -14.85 3.52 2.59
CA PHE A 370 -14.15 3.96 3.78
C PHE A 370 -14.81 5.24 4.28
N GLU A 371 -15.07 5.31 5.58
CA GLU A 371 -15.60 6.50 6.23
C GLU A 371 -14.85 6.75 7.53
N ILE A 372 -14.64 8.03 7.88
CA ILE A 372 -14.02 8.43 9.13
C ILE A 372 -14.99 9.24 9.99
N GLY A 373 -14.99 9.01 11.29
CA GLY A 373 -15.85 9.65 12.27
C GLY A 373 -17.33 9.47 11.96
N SER A 374 -18.00 10.59 11.73
CA SER A 374 -19.41 10.68 11.33
C SER A 374 -19.66 10.22 9.89
N GLY A 375 -18.63 10.12 9.04
CA GLY A 375 -18.73 9.62 7.67
C GLY A 375 -19.79 10.35 6.84
N PHE A 376 -20.50 9.60 6.00
CA PHE A 376 -21.63 10.08 5.20
C PHE A 376 -22.79 10.58 6.07
N ASN A 377 -22.97 10.10 7.31
CA ASN A 377 -24.00 10.68 8.19
C ASN A 377 -23.69 12.14 8.57
N GLY A 378 -22.41 12.54 8.55
CA GLY A 378 -22.01 13.92 8.76
C GLY A 378 -22.55 14.88 7.70
N THR A 379 -22.80 14.40 6.47
CA THR A 379 -23.31 15.25 5.37
C THR A 379 -24.77 15.64 5.55
N LEU A 380 -25.47 15.04 6.51
CA LEU A 380 -26.86 15.34 6.84
C LEU A 380 -26.99 16.45 7.90
N LEU A 381 -25.87 16.92 8.46
CA LEU A 381 -25.85 17.88 9.56
C LEU A 381 -25.43 19.27 9.07
N ARG A 382 -25.98 20.31 9.71
CA ARG A 382 -25.45 21.68 9.58
C ARG A 382 -24.15 21.80 10.38
N GLY A 383 -23.25 22.71 9.97
CA GLY A 383 -21.97 22.93 10.65
C GLY A 383 -22.11 23.17 12.15
N SER A 384 -23.09 23.97 12.59
CA SER A 384 -23.36 24.20 14.02
C SER A 384 -23.74 22.94 14.81
N ALA A 385 -24.29 21.92 14.16
CA ALA A 385 -24.63 20.63 14.77
C ALA A 385 -23.54 19.57 14.56
N HIS A 386 -22.64 19.76 13.60
CA HIS A 386 -21.56 18.82 13.27
C HIS A 386 -20.27 19.13 14.04
N ASN A 387 -19.90 20.41 14.13
CA ASN A 387 -18.62 20.84 14.66
C ASN A 387 -18.32 20.21 16.04
N ASP A 388 -17.09 19.75 16.20
CA ASP A 388 -16.56 19.25 17.46
C ASP A 388 -15.97 20.41 18.27
N GLU A 389 -16.74 20.94 19.22
CA GLU A 389 -16.30 22.06 20.06
C GLU A 389 -15.10 21.70 20.92
N PHE A 390 -14.12 22.61 21.01
CA PHE A 390 -12.95 22.40 21.86
C PHE A 390 -13.28 22.68 23.32
N VAL A 391 -12.85 21.76 24.19
CA VAL A 391 -13.03 21.83 25.64
C VAL A 391 -11.72 21.50 26.35
N ARG A 392 -11.58 21.98 27.59
CA ARG A 392 -10.46 21.62 28.46
C ARG A 392 -10.86 20.42 29.32
N LYS A 393 -10.22 19.27 29.10
CA LYS A 393 -10.49 18.03 29.85
C LYS A 393 -9.18 17.40 30.32
N GLY A 394 -9.06 17.16 31.63
CA GLY A 394 -7.86 16.56 32.23
C GLY A 394 -6.58 17.37 31.94
N GLY A 395 -6.67 18.70 31.94
CA GLY A 395 -5.55 19.59 31.67
C GLY A 395 -5.13 19.72 30.19
N LYS A 396 -5.78 19.01 29.27
CA LYS A 396 -5.49 19.04 27.82
C LYS A 396 -6.65 19.67 27.04
N ILE A 397 -6.35 20.24 25.88
CA ILE A 397 -7.37 20.62 24.89
C ILE A 397 -7.84 19.35 24.18
N ARG A 398 -9.16 19.17 24.13
CA ARG A 398 -9.88 17.99 23.63
C ARG A 398 -11.14 18.48 22.92
N THR A 399 -11.91 17.58 22.31
CA THR A 399 -13.22 17.94 21.76
C THR A 399 -14.37 17.37 22.59
N ALA A 400 -15.50 18.08 22.62
CA ALA A 400 -16.71 17.67 23.35
C ALA A 400 -17.38 16.45 22.71
N THR A 401 -17.31 16.37 21.38
CA THR A 401 -17.76 15.25 20.54
C THR A 401 -16.63 14.78 19.64
N ASN A 402 -16.79 13.66 18.94
CA ASN A 402 -15.78 13.12 18.04
C ASN A 402 -16.38 12.80 16.66
N ARG A 403 -17.11 13.74 16.06
CA ARG A 403 -17.69 13.59 14.71
C ARG A 403 -16.62 13.64 13.61
N SER A 404 -15.48 14.25 13.88
CA SER A 404 -14.28 14.28 13.04
C SER A 404 -13.54 12.94 13.04
N GLY A 405 -13.84 12.04 13.99
CA GLY A 405 -13.25 10.70 14.05
C GLY A 405 -11.76 10.70 14.37
N GLY A 406 -11.33 11.59 15.27
CA GLY A 406 -9.95 11.68 15.75
C GLY A 406 -8.99 12.43 14.83
N THR A 407 -9.44 12.93 13.68
CA THR A 407 -8.61 13.67 12.71
C THR A 407 -9.25 14.98 12.29
N GLN A 408 -8.49 16.07 12.28
CA GLN A 408 -8.92 17.37 11.76
C GLN A 408 -7.82 17.94 10.87
N GLY A 409 -8.19 18.35 9.65
CA GLY A 409 -7.23 18.93 8.71
C GLY A 409 -6.13 17.98 8.22
N GLY A 410 -6.32 16.66 8.30
CA GLY A 410 -5.28 15.69 7.95
C GLY A 410 -4.43 15.21 9.12
N ILE A 411 -4.71 15.67 10.34
CA ILE A 411 -3.87 15.50 11.53
C ILE A 411 -4.70 14.94 12.69
N THR A 412 -4.12 14.01 13.47
CA THR A 412 -4.77 13.49 14.67
C THR A 412 -4.98 14.58 15.72
N ASN A 413 -6.19 14.69 16.27
CA ASN A 413 -6.55 15.74 17.24
C ASN A 413 -6.39 15.30 18.70
N GLY A 414 -6.16 14.01 18.95
CA GLY A 414 -5.99 13.42 20.28
C GLY A 414 -7.25 12.78 20.88
N GLU A 415 -8.37 12.82 20.16
CA GLU A 415 -9.46 11.87 20.37
C GLU A 415 -9.16 10.53 19.70
N ASP A 416 -9.97 9.52 20.00
CA ASP A 416 -9.86 8.22 19.37
C ASP A 416 -10.10 8.35 17.86
N VAL A 417 -9.25 7.70 17.05
CA VAL A 417 -9.47 7.66 15.61
C VAL A 417 -10.51 6.58 15.33
N VAL A 418 -11.65 6.95 14.75
CA VAL A 418 -12.78 6.04 14.51
C VAL A 418 -13.10 6.01 13.03
N PHE A 419 -13.10 4.83 12.43
CA PHE A 419 -13.42 4.68 11.00
C PHE A 419 -14.15 3.37 10.71
N ARG A 420 -14.80 3.34 9.54
CA ARG A 420 -15.60 2.21 9.05
C ARG A 420 -15.16 1.81 7.66
N ILE A 421 -15.26 0.51 7.39
CA ILE A 421 -14.88 -0.09 6.11
C ILE A 421 -16.02 -0.97 5.63
N ALA A 422 -16.51 -0.69 4.42
CA ALA A 422 -17.54 -1.48 3.78
C ALA A 422 -16.91 -2.62 2.96
N PHE A 423 -17.37 -3.85 3.19
CA PHE A 423 -16.98 -5.05 2.45
C PHE A 423 -18.17 -5.55 1.63
N LYS A 424 -17.94 -5.79 0.34
CA LYS A 424 -18.93 -6.48 -0.52
C LYS A 424 -19.06 -7.97 -0.13
N PRO A 425 -20.15 -8.64 -0.52
CA PRO A 425 -20.26 -10.10 -0.43
C PRO A 425 -19.11 -10.82 -1.14
N THR A 426 -18.82 -12.04 -0.69
CA THR A 426 -17.80 -12.89 -1.31
C THR A 426 -18.19 -13.22 -2.75
N ALA A 427 -17.32 -12.89 -3.71
CA ALA A 427 -17.66 -13.03 -5.12
C ALA A 427 -17.86 -14.48 -5.59
N THR A 428 -17.20 -15.46 -4.96
CA THR A 428 -17.39 -16.87 -5.31
C THR A 428 -18.49 -17.48 -4.46
N VAL A 429 -19.57 -17.85 -5.12
CA VAL A 429 -20.78 -18.49 -4.57
C VAL A 429 -21.05 -19.82 -5.30
N LEU A 430 -21.84 -20.71 -4.69
CA LEU A 430 -22.18 -22.02 -5.28
C LEU A 430 -23.26 -21.90 -6.36
N LYS A 431 -24.05 -20.83 -6.32
CA LYS A 431 -25.05 -20.51 -7.35
C LYS A 431 -24.37 -20.36 -8.72
N PRO A 432 -24.91 -20.97 -9.80
CA PRO A 432 -24.38 -20.78 -11.14
C PRO A 432 -24.40 -19.31 -11.55
N GLN A 433 -23.32 -18.85 -12.19
CA GLN A 433 -23.20 -17.48 -12.68
C GLN A 433 -22.81 -17.47 -14.15
N ARG A 434 -23.52 -16.64 -14.93
CA ARG A 434 -23.18 -16.37 -16.33
C ARG A 434 -21.91 -15.53 -16.38
N THR A 435 -20.99 -15.91 -17.26
CA THR A 435 -19.72 -15.21 -17.47
C THR A 435 -19.19 -15.49 -18.88
N VAL A 436 -17.96 -15.09 -19.17
CA VAL A 436 -17.26 -15.40 -20.42
C VAL A 436 -15.92 -16.08 -20.14
N GLY A 437 -15.46 -16.87 -21.10
CA GLY A 437 -14.11 -17.43 -21.10
C GLY A 437 -13.05 -16.46 -21.62
N PRO A 438 -11.76 -16.83 -21.55
CA PRO A 438 -10.67 -16.05 -22.16
C PRO A 438 -10.83 -15.83 -23.67
N ASP A 439 -11.57 -16.71 -24.37
CA ASP A 439 -11.91 -16.57 -25.79
C ASP A 439 -13.13 -15.66 -26.05
N GLY A 440 -13.68 -15.04 -25.00
CA GLY A 440 -14.84 -14.16 -25.07
C GLY A 440 -16.19 -14.88 -25.21
N LYS A 441 -16.21 -16.23 -25.28
CA LYS A 441 -17.47 -16.97 -25.42
C LYS A 441 -18.22 -17.04 -24.10
N ALA A 442 -19.54 -16.89 -24.19
CA ALA A 442 -20.43 -17.05 -23.05
C ALA A 442 -20.32 -18.47 -22.47
N THR A 443 -20.21 -18.54 -21.15
CA THR A 443 -20.18 -19.78 -20.38
C THR A 443 -20.90 -19.58 -19.05
N GLU A 444 -21.19 -20.67 -18.38
CA GLU A 444 -21.66 -20.66 -17.01
C GLU A 444 -20.57 -21.20 -16.09
N LEU A 445 -20.38 -20.56 -14.94
CA LEU A 445 -19.48 -21.02 -13.89
C LEU A 445 -20.31 -21.41 -12.67
N SER A 446 -20.24 -22.69 -12.30
CA SER A 446 -20.69 -23.17 -11.00
C SER A 446 -19.45 -23.49 -10.16
N ALA A 447 -19.10 -22.58 -9.25
CA ALA A 447 -17.88 -22.74 -8.48
C ALA A 447 -18.03 -23.91 -7.48
N LYS A 448 -17.09 -24.84 -7.53
CA LYS A 448 -16.97 -25.91 -6.54
C LYS A 448 -15.99 -25.49 -5.46
N GLY A 449 -16.32 -25.77 -4.19
CA GLY A 449 -15.37 -25.63 -3.09
C GLY A 449 -15.90 -24.87 -1.89
N ARG A 450 -14.98 -24.58 -0.95
CA ARG A 450 -15.28 -24.02 0.36
C ARG A 450 -14.95 -22.53 0.39
N HIS A 451 -15.92 -21.70 0.05
CA HIS A 451 -15.79 -20.24 0.07
C HIS A 451 -16.34 -19.66 1.38
N ASP A 452 -15.80 -18.51 1.79
CA ASP A 452 -16.33 -17.79 2.94
C ASP A 452 -17.72 -17.23 2.57
N PRO A 453 -18.81 -17.58 3.27
CA PRO A 453 -20.12 -16.93 3.09
C PRO A 453 -20.11 -15.47 3.56
N CYS A 454 -19.12 -15.08 4.36
CA CYS A 454 -18.91 -13.72 4.84
C CYS A 454 -17.43 -13.53 5.20
N VAL A 455 -16.75 -12.56 4.58
CA VAL A 455 -15.31 -12.32 4.80
C VAL A 455 -15.02 -11.55 6.10
N LEU A 456 -16.04 -10.88 6.67
CA LEU A 456 -15.85 -9.89 7.72
C LEU A 456 -15.15 -10.42 8.98
N PRO A 457 -15.52 -11.58 9.55
CA PRO A 457 -14.85 -12.07 10.75
C PRO A 457 -13.34 -12.19 10.55
N ARG A 458 -12.89 -12.68 9.40
CA ARG A 458 -11.46 -12.80 9.07
C ARG A 458 -10.79 -11.47 8.75
N ALA A 459 -11.56 -10.49 8.27
CA ALA A 459 -11.06 -9.16 7.94
C ALA A 459 -10.79 -8.27 9.16
N VAL A 460 -11.37 -8.56 10.32
CA VAL A 460 -11.12 -7.81 11.59
C VAL A 460 -9.62 -7.65 11.90
N PRO A 461 -8.81 -8.72 12.07
CA PRO A 461 -7.39 -8.58 12.36
C PRO A 461 -6.60 -7.94 11.20
N ILE A 462 -7.09 -8.05 9.96
CA ILE A 462 -6.46 -7.44 8.78
C ILE A 462 -6.65 -5.91 8.81
N VAL A 463 -7.84 -5.43 9.17
CA VAL A 463 -8.14 -4.00 9.34
C VAL A 463 -7.28 -3.41 10.46
N GLU A 464 -7.20 -4.09 11.60
CA GLU A 464 -6.35 -3.63 12.71
C GLU A 464 -4.87 -3.57 12.31
N ALA A 465 -4.39 -4.54 11.54
CA ALA A 465 -3.01 -4.57 11.04
C ALA A 465 -2.72 -3.38 10.11
N MET A 466 -3.59 -3.11 9.14
CA MET A 466 -3.42 -1.97 8.23
C MET A 466 -3.50 -0.63 8.95
N ALA A 467 -4.36 -0.52 9.97
CA ALA A 467 -4.44 0.69 10.79
C ALA A 467 -3.14 0.92 11.58
N ALA A 468 -2.56 -0.16 12.11
CA ALA A 468 -1.28 -0.11 12.82
C ALA A 468 -0.13 0.32 11.91
N LEU A 469 -0.09 -0.18 10.67
CA LEU A 469 0.93 0.17 9.69
C LEU A 469 0.91 1.66 9.33
N VAL A 470 -0.28 2.23 9.09
CA VAL A 470 -0.42 3.67 8.85
C VAL A 470 -0.03 4.47 10.09
N ALA A 471 -0.54 4.07 11.26
CA ALA A 471 -0.28 4.79 12.51
C ALA A 471 1.20 4.80 12.90
N VAL A 472 1.92 3.68 12.75
CA VAL A 472 3.35 3.61 13.08
C VAL A 472 4.18 4.40 12.08
N ASP A 473 3.83 4.38 10.79
CA ASP A 473 4.54 5.15 9.77
C ASP A 473 4.46 6.66 10.06
N HIS A 474 3.24 7.17 10.30
CA HIS A 474 3.02 8.57 10.68
C HIS A 474 3.67 8.94 12.01
N TRP A 475 3.70 8.01 12.98
CA TRP A 475 4.42 8.22 14.23
C TRP A 475 5.94 8.37 14.01
N ILE A 476 6.55 7.51 13.19
CA ILE A 476 7.99 7.61 12.87
C ILE A 476 8.28 8.89 12.09
N ARG A 477 7.43 9.26 11.13
CA ARG A 477 7.56 10.51 10.36
C ARG A 477 7.54 11.75 11.26
N ASP A 478 6.55 11.84 12.17
CA ASP A 478 6.47 12.94 13.15
C ASP A 478 7.72 12.99 14.04
N ARG A 479 8.20 11.83 14.51
CA ARG A 479 9.43 11.76 15.30
C ARG A 479 10.67 12.19 14.52
N GLY A 480 10.80 11.79 13.26
CA GLY A 480 11.92 12.19 12.42
C GLY A 480 11.93 13.69 12.10
N GLN A 481 10.76 14.27 11.85
CA GLN A 481 10.62 15.66 11.42
C GLN A 481 10.57 16.65 12.59
N ASN A 482 9.74 16.38 13.61
CA ASN A 482 9.35 17.38 14.61
C ASN A 482 10.04 17.18 15.97
N ALA A 483 10.57 16.00 16.27
CA ALA A 483 11.20 15.74 17.58
C ALA A 483 12.36 16.66 17.93
N PRO A 484 13.30 16.97 17.00
CA PRO A 484 14.48 17.77 17.33
C PRO A 484 14.14 19.23 17.65
N PHE A 485 13.01 19.73 17.16
CA PHE A 485 12.62 21.14 17.27
C PHE A 485 11.65 21.43 18.43
N GLY A 486 11.30 20.39 19.19
CA GLY A 486 10.23 20.46 20.20
C GLY A 486 8.86 20.59 19.54
N ARG A 487 7.85 19.90 20.09
CA ARG A 487 6.47 20.25 19.74
C ARG A 487 6.19 21.62 20.33
N CYS A 488 5.70 22.56 19.53
CA CYS A 488 5.30 23.90 19.95
C CYS A 488 4.69 23.86 21.38
N GLY A 489 5.45 24.31 22.39
CA GLY A 489 5.06 24.27 23.81
C GLY A 489 5.72 23.22 24.73
N ARG A 490 6.66 22.38 24.26
CA ARG A 490 7.56 21.60 25.13
C ARG A 490 9.00 21.94 24.78
N LYS A 491 9.71 22.62 25.69
CA LYS A 491 11.15 22.91 25.55
C LYS A 491 11.91 21.59 25.32
N ALA A 492 12.92 21.67 24.45
CA ALA A 492 13.85 20.59 24.13
C ALA A 492 14.54 20.05 25.39
#